data_AF-A0A518GCP0-F1
#
_entry.id   AF-A0A518GCP0-F1
#
_cell.length_a   1.000
_cell.length_b   1.000
_cell.length_c   1.000
_cell.angle_alpha   90.00
_cell.angle_beta   90.00
_cell.angle_gamma   90.00
#
_symmetry.space_group_name_H-M   'P 1'
#
loop_
_entity.id
_entity.type
_entity.pdbx_description
1 polymer ?
#
loop_
_entity_poly.entity_id
_entity_poly.type
_entity_poly.pdbx_seq_one_letter_code
_entity_poly.pdbx_strand_id
1 'polypeptide(L)'
;MKERMYEDELKQAEEKLHKAAIRAIKAFCKEEPITEVRCFFLDSDDVADGRVGISIDSVSNNSDVSLDSFKSTKKSRRATCKGKRAWELAKHGLNCPPLEIYNTDSGDFDFGEFAEVDLSEWRKIAKKNGVEKSDEDGDDSYIEGNARISMWRTIERLVKERAFDSMKTSSPFFVGFSFHDDGPTTVDILKWPK
;
A
#
# COMPACT_ATOMS: atom_id res chain seq x y z
N MET A 1 1.67 -7.45 -29.92
CA MET A 1 1.25 -6.15 -30.51
C MET A 1 0.31 -5.33 -29.60
N LYS A 2 -0.23 -5.86 -28.49
CA LYS A 2 -1.05 -5.10 -27.52
C LYS A 2 -0.25 -4.08 -26.68
N GLU A 3 1.01 -4.37 -26.36
CA GLU A 3 1.85 -3.57 -25.45
C GLU A 3 2.07 -2.11 -25.86
N ARG A 4 2.10 -1.79 -27.17
CA ARG A 4 2.31 -0.40 -27.64
C ARG A 4 1.03 0.44 -27.69
N MET A 5 -0.14 -0.14 -27.46
CA MET A 5 -1.42 0.52 -27.76
C MET A 5 -1.86 1.51 -26.67
N TYR A 6 -1.32 1.41 -25.45
CA TYR A 6 -1.75 2.19 -24.29
C TYR A 6 -0.61 2.91 -23.56
N GLU A 7 0.57 2.97 -24.16
CA GLU A 7 1.76 3.53 -23.52
C GLU A 7 1.54 5.01 -23.14
N ASP A 8 0.83 5.76 -23.99
CA ASP A 8 0.53 7.17 -23.74
C ASP A 8 -0.48 7.34 -22.59
N GLU A 9 -1.55 6.53 -22.56
CA GLU A 9 -2.50 6.54 -21.44
C GLU A 9 -1.85 6.16 -20.10
N LEU A 10 -0.99 5.14 -20.10
CA LEU A 10 -0.28 4.71 -18.89
C LEU A 10 0.67 5.80 -18.38
N LYS A 11 1.43 6.44 -19.27
CA LYS A 11 2.31 7.56 -18.91
C LYS A 11 1.51 8.75 -18.37
N GLN A 12 0.36 9.05 -18.96
CA GLN A 12 -0.52 10.12 -18.47
C GLN A 12 -1.07 9.80 -17.07
N ALA A 13 -1.49 8.56 -16.83
CA ALA A 13 -1.96 8.12 -15.52
C ALA A 13 -0.85 8.22 -14.45
N GLU A 14 0.35 7.73 -14.75
CA GLU A 14 1.51 7.81 -13.84
C GLU A 14 1.87 9.27 -13.49
N GLU A 15 1.88 10.16 -14.49
CA GLU A 15 2.15 11.58 -14.27
C GLU A 15 1.05 12.28 -13.45
N LYS A 16 -0.22 11.89 -13.63
CA LYS A 16 -1.33 12.37 -12.79
C LYS A 16 -1.19 11.91 -11.35
N LEU A 17 -0.90 10.63 -11.16
CA LEU A 17 -0.73 10.01 -9.85
C LEU A 17 0.43 10.65 -9.09
N HIS A 18 1.58 10.82 -9.74
CA HIS A 18 2.74 11.52 -9.19
C HIS A 18 2.43 12.96 -8.75
N LYS A 19 1.81 13.76 -9.63
CA LYS A 19 1.40 15.14 -9.29
C LYS A 19 0.43 15.18 -8.13
N ALA A 20 -0.52 14.25 -8.09
CA ALA A 20 -1.50 14.18 -7.02
C ALA A 20 -0.84 13.79 -5.68
N ALA A 21 0.07 12.81 -5.68
CA ALA A 21 0.86 12.45 -4.50
C ALA A 21 1.67 13.63 -3.96
N ILE A 22 2.37 14.39 -4.82
CA ILE A 22 3.07 15.61 -4.39
C ILE A 22 2.12 16.63 -3.77
N ARG A 23 0.92 16.82 -4.35
CA ARG A 23 -0.08 17.74 -3.79
C ARG A 23 -0.59 17.25 -2.44
N ALA A 24 -0.88 15.96 -2.30
CA ALA A 24 -1.34 15.34 -1.06
C ALA A 24 -0.29 15.49 0.04
N ILE A 25 0.99 15.19 -0.24
CA ILE A 25 2.10 15.40 0.70
C ILE A 25 2.15 16.85 1.19
N LYS A 26 2.09 17.83 0.27
CA LYS A 26 2.12 19.25 0.62
C LYS A 26 0.89 19.69 1.42
N ALA A 27 -0.29 19.18 1.08
CA ALA A 27 -1.52 19.46 1.80
C ALA A 27 -1.45 18.89 3.22
N PHE A 28 -1.01 17.63 3.35
CA PHE A 28 -0.80 16.98 4.64
C PHE A 28 0.15 17.76 5.53
N CYS A 29 1.32 18.18 5.03
CA CYS A 29 2.27 18.99 5.82
C CYS A 29 1.68 20.33 6.30
N LYS A 30 0.68 20.87 5.59
CA LYS A 30 0.01 22.13 5.96
C LYS A 30 -1.10 21.90 6.98
N GLU A 31 -1.87 20.82 6.82
CA GLU A 31 -3.02 20.47 7.66
C GLU A 31 -2.55 19.83 8.98
N GLU A 32 -1.52 19.01 8.92
CA GLU A 32 -0.99 18.19 10.01
C GLU A 32 0.52 18.46 10.29
N PRO A 33 0.95 19.71 10.55
CA PRO A 33 2.36 20.11 10.58
C PRO A 33 3.18 19.48 11.72
N ILE A 34 2.52 19.00 12.78
CA ILE A 34 3.17 18.44 13.97
C ILE A 34 3.15 16.91 14.00
N THR A 35 2.34 16.29 13.14
CA THR A 35 2.07 14.86 13.11
C THR A 35 3.30 14.13 12.58
N GLU A 36 3.81 13.19 13.38
CA GLU A 36 4.91 12.35 12.95
C GLU A 36 4.38 11.13 12.21
N VAL A 37 4.90 10.89 11.02
CA VAL A 37 4.37 9.90 10.07
C VAL A 37 5.24 8.65 10.02
N ARG A 38 4.59 7.49 9.93
CA ARG A 38 5.20 6.15 9.82
C ARG A 38 5.09 5.53 8.43
N CYS A 39 3.96 5.72 7.76
CA CYS A 39 3.68 5.09 6.46
C CYS A 39 3.10 6.09 5.46
N PHE A 40 3.41 5.90 4.18
CA PHE A 40 2.74 6.55 3.04
C PHE A 40 2.47 5.50 1.97
N PHE A 41 1.20 5.28 1.64
CA PHE A 41 0.78 4.25 0.70
C PHE A 41 -0.13 4.80 -0.40
N LEU A 42 0.02 4.26 -1.60
CA LEU A 42 -0.97 4.39 -2.68
C LEU A 42 -1.89 3.18 -2.62
N ASP A 43 -3.20 3.38 -2.55
CA ASP A 43 -4.16 2.31 -2.33
C ASP A 43 -5.20 2.25 -3.45
N SER A 44 -5.60 1.06 -3.87
CA SER A 44 -6.61 0.88 -4.90
C SER A 44 -7.48 -0.32 -4.61
N ASP A 45 -8.76 -0.07 -4.35
CA ASP A 45 -9.76 -1.12 -4.17
C ASP A 45 -9.99 -1.94 -5.45
N ASP A 46 -10.23 -1.24 -6.55
CA ASP A 46 -10.43 -1.84 -7.87
C ASP A 46 -9.73 -0.99 -8.93
N VAL A 47 -8.74 -1.59 -9.60
CA VAL A 47 -7.98 -0.93 -10.67
C VAL A 47 -8.88 -0.57 -11.86
N ALA A 48 -9.93 -1.35 -12.11
CA ALA A 48 -10.88 -1.11 -13.17
C ALA A 48 -11.76 0.13 -12.93
N ASP A 49 -11.90 0.56 -11.68
CA ASP A 49 -12.55 1.82 -11.30
C ASP A 49 -11.63 3.04 -11.45
N GLY A 50 -10.32 2.79 -11.59
CA GLY A 50 -9.30 3.81 -11.84
C GLY A 50 -9.27 4.86 -10.74
N ARG A 51 -9.43 4.46 -9.49
CA ARG A 51 -9.31 5.31 -8.31
C ARG A 51 -8.10 4.86 -7.51
N VAL A 52 -7.32 5.82 -7.05
CA VAL A 52 -6.17 5.55 -6.18
C VAL A 52 -6.25 6.50 -4.99
N GLY A 53 -6.40 5.92 -3.80
CA GLY A 53 -6.26 6.59 -2.52
C GLY A 53 -4.79 6.86 -2.20
N ILE A 54 -4.55 7.95 -1.49
CA ILE A 54 -3.24 8.28 -0.91
C ILE A 54 -3.43 8.26 0.59
N SER A 55 -2.90 7.22 1.22
CA SER A 55 -3.11 6.94 2.64
C SER A 55 -1.83 7.23 3.43
N ILE A 56 -1.97 7.87 4.58
CA ILE A 56 -0.85 8.29 5.44
C ILE A 56 -1.11 7.80 6.86
N ASP A 57 -0.11 7.19 7.49
CA ASP A 57 -0.26 6.70 8.86
C ASP A 57 0.62 7.46 9.86
N SER A 58 0.04 7.83 11.00
CA SER A 58 0.77 8.46 12.10
C SER A 58 1.54 7.42 12.91
N VAL A 59 2.62 7.84 13.58
CA VAL A 59 3.38 6.95 14.48
C VAL A 59 2.52 6.44 15.63
N SER A 60 1.63 7.29 16.17
CA SER A 60 0.73 6.93 17.26
C SER A 60 -0.21 5.81 16.83
N ASN A 61 -0.95 6.00 15.74
CA ASN A 61 -1.90 5.02 15.26
C ASN A 61 -1.21 3.70 14.89
N ASN A 62 -0.10 3.76 14.14
CA ASN A 62 0.65 2.57 13.77
C ASN A 62 1.08 1.72 14.97
N SER A 63 1.54 2.39 16.03
CA SER A 63 2.00 1.74 17.26
C SER A 63 0.85 1.07 18.01
N ASP A 64 -0.31 1.74 18.08
CA ASP A 64 -1.50 1.24 18.76
C ASP A 64 -2.08 0.03 18.02
N VAL A 65 -2.24 0.12 16.69
CA VAL A 65 -2.72 -0.98 15.83
C VAL A 65 -1.78 -2.19 15.91
N SER A 66 -0.47 -1.96 15.79
CA SER A 66 0.53 -3.04 15.88
C SER A 66 0.52 -3.72 17.24
N LEU A 67 0.36 -2.95 18.33
CA LEU A 67 0.28 -3.49 19.68
C LEU A 67 -0.98 -4.35 19.88
N ASP A 68 -2.11 -3.92 19.34
CA ASP A 68 -3.37 -4.67 19.45
C ASP A 68 -3.35 -5.94 18.59
N SER A 69 -2.80 -5.87 17.37
CA SER A 69 -2.51 -7.05 16.55
C SER A 69 -1.60 -8.04 17.28
N PHE A 70 -0.53 -7.55 17.92
CA PHE A 70 0.36 -8.38 18.74
C PHE A 70 -0.38 -9.06 19.90
N LYS A 71 -1.20 -8.31 20.65
CA LYS A 71 -2.00 -8.87 21.78
C LYS A 71 -2.96 -9.96 21.29
N SER A 72 -3.66 -9.70 20.17
CA SER A 72 -4.59 -10.64 19.55
C SER A 72 -3.89 -11.92 19.10
N THR A 73 -2.78 -11.78 18.36
CA THR A 73 -1.96 -12.89 17.88
C THR A 73 -1.40 -13.71 19.04
N LYS A 74 -0.87 -13.07 20.08
CA LYS A 74 -0.38 -13.74 21.28
C LYS A 74 -1.47 -14.53 22.00
N LYS A 75 -2.68 -13.98 22.09
CA LYS A 75 -3.85 -14.66 22.66
C LYS A 75 -4.21 -15.89 21.82
N SER A 76 -4.27 -15.75 20.50
CA SER A 76 -4.56 -16.83 19.55
C SER A 76 -3.55 -17.97 19.67
N ARG A 77 -2.24 -17.67 19.59
CA ARG A 77 -1.16 -18.66 19.73
C ARG A 77 -1.22 -19.40 21.07
N ARG A 78 -1.51 -18.70 22.17
CA ARG A 78 -1.70 -19.33 23.49
C ARG A 78 -2.88 -20.29 23.52
N ALA A 79 -3.97 -19.99 22.81
CA ALA A 79 -5.11 -20.88 22.70
C ALA A 79 -4.73 -22.15 21.91
N THR A 80 -4.01 -22.00 20.79
CA THR A 80 -3.48 -23.13 20.01
C THR A 80 -2.65 -24.08 20.86
N CYS A 81 -1.74 -23.56 21.70
CA CYS A 81 -0.87 -24.38 22.55
C CYS A 81 -1.61 -25.22 23.61
N LYS A 82 -2.86 -24.91 23.93
CA LYS A 82 -3.64 -25.63 24.96
C LYS A 82 -4.50 -26.77 24.41
N GLY A 83 -4.59 -26.91 23.08
CA GLY A 83 -5.41 -27.95 22.45
C GLY A 83 -4.82 -29.36 22.63
N LYS A 84 -5.69 -30.39 22.69
CA LYS A 84 -5.26 -31.80 22.76
C LYS A 84 -4.35 -32.22 21.58
N ARG A 85 -4.51 -31.55 20.42
CA ARG A 85 -3.72 -31.74 19.18
C ARG A 85 -2.80 -30.56 18.90
N ALA A 86 -2.45 -29.76 19.91
CA ALA A 86 -1.61 -28.57 19.75
C ALA A 86 -0.28 -28.87 19.03
N TRP A 87 0.32 -30.03 19.31
CA TRP A 87 1.58 -30.46 18.69
C TRP A 87 1.46 -30.66 17.18
N GLU A 88 0.32 -31.12 16.67
CA GLU A 88 0.07 -31.34 15.24
C GLU A 88 -0.09 -30.01 14.49
N LEU A 89 -0.69 -29.02 15.17
CA LEU A 89 -0.95 -27.70 14.60
C LEU A 89 0.15 -26.69 14.92
N ALA A 90 1.19 -27.06 15.67
CA ALA A 90 2.18 -26.14 16.20
C ALA A 90 2.85 -25.32 15.09
N LYS A 91 3.19 -25.95 13.96
CA LYS A 91 3.81 -25.25 12.82
C LYS A 91 2.92 -24.13 12.27
N HIS A 92 1.62 -24.39 12.08
CA HIS A 92 0.70 -23.39 11.53
C HIS A 92 0.26 -22.40 12.59
N GLY A 93 -0.25 -22.89 13.73
CA GLY A 93 -0.85 -22.04 14.75
C GLY A 93 0.13 -21.24 15.60
N LEU A 94 1.45 -21.47 15.49
CA LEU A 94 2.47 -20.57 16.08
C LEU A 94 3.00 -19.54 15.07
N ASN A 95 2.78 -19.72 13.77
CA ASN A 95 3.29 -18.82 12.74
C ASN A 95 2.20 -18.00 12.03
N CYS A 96 0.92 -18.31 12.29
CA CYS A 96 -0.21 -17.62 11.67
C CYS A 96 -1.15 -16.98 12.72
N PRO A 97 -1.51 -15.70 12.57
CA PRO A 97 -0.94 -14.75 11.60
C PRO A 97 0.54 -14.45 11.93
N PRO A 98 1.33 -13.97 10.96
CA PRO A 98 2.66 -13.44 11.23
C PRO A 98 2.57 -12.30 12.25
N LEU A 99 3.62 -12.15 13.07
CA LEU A 99 3.70 -10.99 13.96
C LEU A 99 4.32 -9.85 13.17
N GLU A 100 3.51 -8.83 12.90
CA GLU A 100 3.96 -7.60 12.28
C GLU A 100 4.32 -6.60 13.37
N ILE A 101 5.47 -5.95 13.21
CA ILE A 101 5.98 -4.97 14.17
C ILE A 101 5.41 -3.58 13.86
N TYR A 102 4.98 -3.38 12.62
CA TYR A 102 4.41 -2.15 12.08
C TYR A 102 3.16 -2.51 11.31
N ASN A 103 2.16 -1.62 11.35
CA ASN A 103 1.00 -1.73 10.49
C ASN A 103 1.34 -1.18 9.10
N THR A 104 1.17 -1.98 8.06
CA THR A 104 1.26 -1.50 6.67
C THR A 104 -0.06 -1.61 5.93
N ASP A 105 -1.12 -2.06 6.60
CA ASP A 105 -2.46 -2.10 6.05
C ASP A 105 -3.06 -0.68 6.01
N SER A 106 -3.23 -0.15 4.81
CA SER A 106 -3.74 1.19 4.55
C SER A 106 -5.18 1.38 5.05
N GLY A 107 -5.96 0.31 5.18
CA GLY A 107 -7.31 0.35 5.74
C GLY A 107 -7.35 0.73 7.22
N ASP A 108 -6.25 0.52 7.93
CA ASP A 108 -6.09 0.85 9.35
C ASP A 108 -5.33 2.18 9.57
N PHE A 109 -5.03 2.95 8.52
CA PHE A 109 -4.24 4.19 8.64
C PHE A 109 -5.06 5.35 9.23
N ASP A 110 -4.41 6.17 10.06
CA ASP A 110 -5.02 7.35 10.71
C ASP A 110 -5.59 8.35 9.69
N PHE A 111 -4.95 8.44 8.52
CA PHE A 111 -5.39 9.26 7.39
C PHE A 111 -5.51 8.38 6.13
N GLY A 112 -6.35 7.35 6.22
CA GLY A 112 -6.77 6.54 5.08
C GLY A 112 -7.49 7.39 4.02
N GLU A 113 -7.14 7.20 2.75
CA GLU A 113 -7.69 7.95 1.61
C GLU A 113 -7.65 9.49 1.78
N PHE A 114 -6.61 10.00 2.47
CA PHE A 114 -6.43 11.44 2.72
C PHE A 114 -6.59 12.30 1.45
N ALA A 115 -6.15 11.76 0.31
CA ALA A 115 -6.49 12.27 -1.00
C ALA A 115 -6.82 11.13 -1.95
N GLU A 116 -7.65 11.41 -2.97
CA GLU A 116 -8.00 10.46 -4.03
C GLU A 116 -7.56 11.01 -5.39
N VAL A 117 -7.18 10.11 -6.29
CA VAL A 117 -6.83 10.42 -7.67
C VAL A 117 -7.71 9.64 -8.64
N ASP A 118 -8.42 10.36 -9.50
CA ASP A 118 -9.14 9.77 -10.63
C ASP A 118 -8.20 9.53 -11.82
N LEU A 119 -7.96 8.26 -12.11
CA LEU A 119 -7.17 7.75 -13.24
C LEU A 119 -8.11 7.18 -14.31
N SER A 120 -8.89 8.06 -14.94
CA SER A 120 -9.77 7.74 -16.06
C SER A 120 -9.11 6.92 -17.19
N GLU A 121 -7.79 7.06 -17.35
CA GLU A 121 -6.94 6.32 -18.27
C GLU A 121 -6.97 4.81 -17.97
N TRP A 122 -6.88 4.42 -16.69
CA TRP A 122 -6.95 3.01 -16.29
C TRP A 122 -8.32 2.41 -16.60
N ARG A 123 -9.40 3.14 -16.28
CA ARG A 123 -10.77 2.73 -16.66
C ARG A 123 -10.92 2.52 -18.16
N LYS A 124 -10.32 3.40 -18.97
CA LYS A 124 -10.35 3.31 -20.44
C LYS A 124 -9.62 2.07 -20.94
N ILE A 125 -8.49 1.71 -20.32
CA ILE A 125 -7.71 0.51 -20.65
C ILE A 125 -8.47 -0.75 -20.23
N ALA A 126 -9.02 -0.78 -19.01
CA ALA A 126 -9.80 -1.89 -18.47
C ALA A 126 -11.03 -2.19 -19.35
N LYS A 127 -11.79 -1.15 -19.75
CA LYS A 127 -12.95 -1.29 -20.63
C LYS A 127 -12.62 -1.88 -22.02
N LYS A 128 -11.41 -1.65 -22.52
CA LYS A 128 -11.02 -2.07 -23.89
C LYS A 128 -10.36 -3.44 -23.94
N ASN A 129 -9.60 -3.81 -22.91
CA ASN A 129 -8.91 -5.11 -22.87
C ASN A 129 -9.65 -6.15 -22.03
N GLY A 130 -10.76 -5.76 -21.41
CA GLY A 130 -11.37 -6.54 -20.34
C GLY A 130 -10.53 -6.50 -19.06
N VAL A 131 -11.10 -7.02 -17.98
CA VAL A 131 -10.38 -7.42 -16.76
C VAL A 131 -9.97 -8.90 -16.90
N GLU A 132 -9.80 -9.38 -18.14
CA GLU A 132 -9.48 -10.78 -18.39
C GLU A 132 -8.12 -11.07 -17.74
N LYS A 133 -8.16 -12.00 -16.77
CA LYS A 133 -6.96 -12.51 -16.10
C LYS A 133 -6.07 -13.18 -17.13
N SER A 134 -4.78 -13.29 -16.83
CA SER A 134 -3.90 -14.11 -17.67
C SER A 134 -4.44 -15.54 -17.77
N ASP A 135 -3.99 -16.27 -18.79
CA ASP A 135 -4.32 -17.69 -18.94
C ASP A 135 -3.68 -18.57 -17.85
N GLU A 136 -2.81 -18.01 -16.98
CA GLU A 136 -2.16 -18.69 -15.88
C GLU A 136 -2.82 -18.31 -14.53
N ASP A 137 -3.23 -19.32 -13.76
CA ASP A 137 -3.82 -19.12 -12.44
C ASP A 137 -2.83 -18.37 -11.52
N GLY A 138 -3.16 -17.13 -11.20
CA GLY A 138 -2.44 -16.32 -10.22
C GLY A 138 -1.69 -15.11 -10.78
N ASP A 139 -1.66 -14.87 -12.10
CA ASP A 139 -1.12 -13.60 -12.60
C ASP A 139 -2.16 -12.47 -12.58
N ASP A 140 -1.63 -11.25 -12.53
CA ASP A 140 -2.38 -10.03 -12.74
C ASP A 140 -3.03 -9.98 -14.12
N SER A 141 -4.24 -9.41 -14.19
CA SER A 141 -4.76 -8.92 -15.47
C SER A 141 -3.84 -7.82 -16.05
N TYR A 142 -3.98 -7.54 -17.34
CA TYR A 142 -3.16 -6.53 -18.01
C TYR A 142 -3.20 -5.17 -17.30
N ILE A 143 -4.36 -4.75 -16.80
CA ILE A 143 -4.50 -3.45 -16.14
C ILE A 143 -3.94 -3.47 -14.71
N GLU A 144 -4.16 -4.54 -13.95
CA GLU A 144 -3.61 -4.69 -12.59
C GLU A 144 -2.07 -4.65 -12.61
N GLY A 145 -1.44 -5.43 -13.49
CA GLY A 145 0.03 -5.47 -13.59
C GLY A 145 0.62 -4.10 -13.99
N ASN A 146 -0.04 -3.40 -14.91
CA ASN A 146 0.40 -2.05 -15.29
C ASN A 146 0.15 -1.03 -14.16
N ALA A 147 -0.94 -1.15 -13.40
CA ALA A 147 -1.21 -0.29 -12.25
C ALA A 147 -0.16 -0.48 -11.15
N ARG A 148 0.21 -1.73 -10.82
CA ARG A 148 1.33 -2.03 -9.90
C ARG A 148 2.61 -1.34 -10.34
N ILE A 149 2.98 -1.49 -11.61
CA ILE A 149 4.19 -0.86 -12.16
C ILE A 149 4.11 0.67 -12.08
N SER A 150 2.97 1.27 -12.41
CA SER A 150 2.76 2.72 -12.33
C SER A 150 2.84 3.24 -10.89
N MET A 151 2.25 2.54 -9.91
CA MET A 151 2.37 2.90 -8.50
C MET A 151 3.81 2.77 -8.00
N TRP A 152 4.47 1.65 -8.30
CA TRP A 152 5.89 1.42 -7.97
C TRP A 152 6.77 2.56 -8.47
N ARG A 153 6.70 2.86 -9.77
CA ARG A 153 7.49 3.93 -10.41
C ARG A 153 7.17 5.30 -9.84
N THR A 154 5.90 5.56 -9.52
CA THR A 154 5.50 6.80 -8.87
C THR A 154 6.19 6.94 -7.51
N ILE A 155 6.20 5.89 -6.69
CA ILE A 155 6.85 5.91 -5.38
C ILE A 155 8.37 6.07 -5.52
N GLU A 156 9.03 5.31 -6.39
CA GLU A 156 10.47 5.48 -6.66
C GLU A 156 10.80 6.91 -7.09
N ARG A 157 9.96 7.51 -7.92
CA ARG A 157 10.13 8.89 -8.36
C ARG A 157 9.96 9.88 -7.20
N LEU A 158 8.96 9.71 -6.34
CA LEU A 158 8.77 10.53 -5.14
C LEU A 158 9.97 10.45 -4.19
N VAL A 159 10.52 9.24 -3.98
CA VAL A 159 11.72 9.02 -3.17
C VAL A 159 12.93 9.72 -3.80
N LYS A 160 13.17 9.51 -5.09
CA LYS A 160 14.27 10.12 -5.83
C LYS A 160 14.23 11.65 -5.81
N GLU A 161 13.03 12.22 -5.93
CA GLU A 161 12.80 13.66 -5.87
C GLU A 161 12.78 14.21 -4.44
N ARG A 162 12.97 13.36 -3.42
CA ARG A 162 12.93 13.71 -2.00
C ARG A 162 11.63 14.40 -1.58
N ALA A 163 10.50 13.97 -2.14
CA ALA A 163 9.20 14.59 -1.88
C ALA A 163 8.82 14.58 -0.39
N PHE A 164 9.27 13.55 0.33
CA PHE A 164 8.98 13.33 1.75
C PHE A 164 9.86 14.17 2.71
N ASP A 165 10.87 14.90 2.24
CA ASP A 165 11.75 15.71 3.11
C ASP A 165 10.99 16.82 3.86
N SER A 166 9.84 17.24 3.32
CA SER A 166 8.96 18.23 3.94
C SER A 166 8.07 17.66 5.05
N MET A 167 7.91 16.33 5.10
CA MET A 167 7.09 15.66 6.10
C MET A 167 7.91 15.38 7.36
N LYS A 168 7.26 15.48 8.52
CA LYS A 168 7.83 15.01 9.78
C LYS A 168 7.73 13.48 9.83
N THR A 169 8.71 12.77 9.27
CA THR A 169 8.70 11.29 9.24
C THR A 169 9.62 10.66 10.30
N SER A 170 9.19 9.52 10.81
CA SER A 170 9.90 8.70 11.80
C SER A 170 10.85 7.68 11.16
N SER A 171 11.62 6.97 11.99
CA SER A 171 12.46 5.84 11.55
C SER A 171 11.93 4.53 12.14
N PRO A 172 11.70 3.47 11.33
CA PRO A 172 11.61 3.50 9.87
C PRO A 172 10.39 4.26 9.33
N PHE A 173 10.48 4.80 8.11
CA PHE A 173 9.34 5.34 7.36
C PHE A 173 9.08 4.51 6.10
N PHE A 174 7.94 3.83 6.05
CA PHE A 174 7.59 2.90 4.97
C PHE A 174 6.87 3.64 3.86
N VAL A 175 7.27 3.38 2.61
CA VAL A 175 6.55 3.86 1.43
C VAL A 175 6.19 2.69 0.52
N GLY A 176 4.94 2.63 0.09
CA GLY A 176 4.43 1.46 -0.59
C GLY A 176 3.10 1.66 -1.31
N PHE A 177 2.50 0.56 -1.73
CA PHE A 177 1.16 0.54 -2.27
C PHE A 177 0.42 -0.73 -1.84
N SER A 178 -0.90 -0.73 -1.99
CA SER A 178 -1.78 -1.85 -1.66
C SER A 178 -2.89 -1.96 -2.71
N PHE A 179 -3.43 -3.17 -2.84
CA PHE A 179 -4.67 -3.46 -3.55
C PHE A 179 -5.57 -4.20 -2.57
N HIS A 180 -6.88 -3.99 -2.59
CA HIS A 180 -7.78 -4.54 -1.56
C HIS A 180 -7.68 -6.07 -1.37
N ASP A 181 -7.44 -6.82 -2.45
CA ASP A 181 -7.34 -8.28 -2.40
C ASP A 181 -5.93 -8.80 -2.08
N ASP A 182 -4.93 -7.91 -2.05
CA ASP A 182 -3.54 -8.25 -1.80
C ASP A 182 -2.98 -7.55 -0.56
N GLY A 183 -2.03 -8.21 0.10
CA GLY A 183 -1.28 -7.56 1.16
C GLY A 183 -0.51 -6.32 0.67
N PRO A 184 -0.20 -5.38 1.57
CA PRO A 184 0.58 -4.20 1.25
C PRO A 184 1.96 -4.55 0.70
N THR A 185 2.38 -3.86 -0.35
CA THR A 185 3.71 -3.96 -0.94
C THR A 185 4.54 -2.74 -0.56
N THR A 186 5.57 -2.95 0.27
CA THR A 186 6.56 -1.92 0.57
C THR A 186 7.56 -1.80 -0.57
N VAL A 187 7.73 -0.58 -1.11
CA VAL A 187 8.69 -0.28 -2.19
C VAL A 187 10.04 0.15 -1.62
N ASP A 188 10.04 1.00 -0.58
CA ASP A 188 11.26 1.47 0.07
C ASP A 188 11.02 1.72 1.56
N ILE A 189 12.10 1.71 2.34
CA ILE A 189 12.11 2.04 3.76
C ILE A 189 13.11 3.16 4.01
N LEU A 190 12.58 4.36 4.22
CA LEU A 190 13.38 5.55 4.43
C LEU A 190 13.79 5.70 5.89
N LYS A 191 14.88 6.43 6.11
CA LYS A 191 15.43 6.76 7.44
C LYS A 191 15.79 5.54 8.31
N TRP A 192 16.04 4.36 7.74
CA TRP A 192 16.49 3.20 8.53
C TRP A 192 17.81 3.50 9.25
N PRO A 193 17.96 3.20 10.56
CA PRO A 193 19.21 3.41 11.28
C PRO A 193 20.30 2.53 10.66
N LYS A 194 21.46 3.12 10.35
CA LYS A 194 22.64 2.38 9.86
C LYS A 194 23.33 1.60 10.96
#